data_AF-A0A4Y2PN69-F1
#
_entry.id   AF-A0A4Y2PN69-F1
#
_cell.length_a   1.000
_cell.length_b   1.000
_cell.length_c   1.000
_cell.angle_alpha   90.00
_cell.angle_beta   90.00
_cell.angle_gamma   90.00
#
_symmetry.space_group_name_H-M   'P 1'
#
loop_
_entity.id
_entity.type
_entity.pdbx_description
1 polymer ?
#
loop_
_entity_poly.entity_id
_entity_poly.type
_entity_poly.pdbx_seq_one_letter_code
_entity_poly.pdbx_strand_id
1 'polypeptide(L)'
;MATLKDPSKKIRNFDVEEKKNYLPTKSVFMGDDVKRLSTSAPKSRLAVVKKFQKNVLKAYVECSQTLQKKMHLVNLLLQSASAIDSVCRKHPLSLTLMKGLPDLVTNVSSVGERDAYDFEVHKYLAASLRQPQQKEPVDNWWMKVKNSRQFPLVSNIVCVVLTCFHGPKVESSFSIANLVVTSETNRLSIESFDAIQTVKYEFMSEKKSAVQLYKKKEYLKDKVDRNLCKNMNSASRNYRAEVLSKKIFCDKQSSTRKKLESKEAANKISAKAAKLQRNIHLKKMRSQA
;
A
#
# COMPACT_ATOMS: atom_id res chain seq x y z
N MET A 1 34.36 -16.13 6.17
CA MET A 1 32.93 -15.80 6.38
C MET A 1 32.43 -16.58 7.57
N ALA A 2 32.08 -15.89 8.65
CA ALA A 2 31.61 -16.50 9.89
C ALA A 2 30.41 -17.41 9.64
N THR A 3 30.45 -18.59 10.25
CA THR A 3 29.40 -19.60 10.32
C THR A 3 28.08 -19.02 10.82
N LEU A 4 27.26 -18.50 9.90
CA LEU A 4 25.83 -18.31 10.13
C LEU A 4 25.18 -19.70 10.10
N LYS A 5 25.14 -20.37 11.26
CA LYS A 5 24.30 -21.55 11.48
C LYS A 5 22.85 -21.19 11.12
N ASP A 6 22.43 -21.66 9.95
CA ASP A 6 21.05 -21.86 9.49
C ASP A 6 20.01 -20.81 9.97
N PRO A 7 20.07 -19.57 9.46
CA PRO A 7 19.10 -18.52 9.80
C PRO A 7 17.66 -18.92 9.48
N SER A 8 17.45 -19.85 8.54
CA SER A 8 16.11 -20.29 8.12
C SER A 8 15.35 -21.03 9.23
N LYS A 9 16.03 -21.89 10.00
CA LYS A 9 15.42 -22.62 11.13
C LYS A 9 15.09 -21.70 12.30
N LYS A 10 15.98 -20.74 12.59
CA LYS A 10 15.73 -19.75 13.65
C LYS A 10 14.51 -18.89 13.34
N ILE A 11 14.32 -18.46 12.09
CA ILE A 11 13.16 -17.66 11.70
C ILE A 11 11.88 -18.50 11.68
N ARG A 12 11.93 -19.77 11.22
CA ARG A 12 10.76 -20.66 11.24
C ARG A 12 10.25 -20.95 12.65
N ASN A 13 11.14 -21.07 13.62
CA ASN A 13 10.81 -21.40 15.01
C ASN A 13 10.72 -20.17 15.92
N PHE A 14 10.78 -18.95 15.38
CA PHE A 14 10.72 -17.73 16.16
C PHE A 14 9.28 -17.48 16.63
N ASP A 15 9.00 -17.60 17.91
CA ASP A 15 7.66 -17.34 18.42
C ASP A 15 7.51 -15.86 18.81
N VAL A 16 6.67 -15.12 18.07
CA VAL A 16 6.37 -13.71 18.34
C VAL A 16 5.52 -13.50 19.59
N GLU A 17 4.97 -14.55 20.21
CA GLU A 17 4.17 -14.48 21.44
C GLU A 17 5.02 -14.61 22.72
N GLU A 18 6.24 -15.14 22.59
CA GLU A 18 7.13 -15.25 23.74
C GLU A 18 7.60 -13.85 24.18
N LYS A 19 7.27 -13.48 25.42
CA LYS A 19 7.64 -12.16 25.98
C LYS A 19 9.12 -11.81 25.88
N LYS A 20 10.01 -12.81 25.87
CA LYS A 20 11.46 -12.62 25.71
C LYS A 20 11.84 -12.06 24.33
N ASN A 21 10.97 -12.23 23.34
CA ASN A 21 11.15 -11.77 21.97
C ASN A 21 10.50 -10.40 21.73
N TYR A 22 9.82 -9.82 22.74
CA TYR A 22 9.17 -8.52 22.61
C TYR A 22 10.21 -7.42 22.58
N LEU A 23 10.00 -6.44 21.69
CA LEU A 23 10.78 -5.22 21.72
C LEU A 23 10.59 -4.50 23.07
N PRO A 24 11.65 -3.99 23.69
CA PRO A 24 11.53 -3.12 24.85
C PRO A 24 10.52 -1.98 24.60
N THR A 25 9.69 -1.64 25.58
CA THR A 25 8.64 -0.61 25.42
C THR A 25 9.19 0.74 24.95
N LYS A 26 10.46 1.03 25.25
CA LYS A 26 11.17 2.26 24.82
C LYS A 26 11.51 2.27 23.33
N SER A 27 11.67 1.10 22.70
CA SER A 27 11.97 0.94 21.27
C SER A 27 10.72 0.81 20.39
N VAL A 28 9.54 0.63 20.99
CA VAL A 28 8.29 0.59 20.23
C VAL A 28 7.96 1.98 19.69
N PHE A 29 7.78 2.10 18.38
CA PHE A 29 7.40 3.36 17.75
C PHE A 29 5.92 3.65 18.01
N MET A 30 5.64 4.78 18.66
CA MET A 30 4.28 5.22 19.01
C MET A 30 3.92 6.58 18.38
N GLY A 31 4.82 7.16 17.58
CA GLY A 31 4.75 8.56 17.14
C GLY A 31 5.30 9.54 18.18
N ASP A 32 5.88 10.64 17.69
CA ASP A 32 6.59 11.62 18.53
C ASP A 32 5.64 12.39 19.46
N ASP A 33 4.43 12.71 19.01
CA ASP A 33 3.41 13.38 19.82
C ASP A 33 2.94 12.53 20.99
N VAL A 34 2.72 11.23 20.75
CA VAL A 34 2.29 10.29 21.78
C VAL A 34 3.41 10.06 22.79
N LYS A 35 4.67 10.01 22.35
CA LYS A 35 5.83 9.96 23.26
C LYS A 35 5.87 11.21 24.14
N ARG A 36 5.75 12.41 23.56
CA ARG A 36 5.73 13.68 24.29
C ARG A 36 4.62 13.73 25.33
N LEU A 37 3.39 13.38 24.94
CA LEU A 37 2.22 13.33 25.82
C LEU A 37 2.35 12.28 26.92
N SER A 38 2.99 11.15 26.64
CA SER A 38 3.23 10.11 27.63
C SER A 38 4.27 10.51 28.68
N THR A 39 5.28 11.30 28.28
CA THR A 39 6.32 11.82 29.20
C THR A 39 5.84 13.01 30.03
N SER A 40 4.93 13.84 29.50
CA SER A 40 4.37 15.01 30.20
C SER A 40 3.10 14.70 30.99
N ALA A 41 2.64 13.45 30.98
CA ALA A 41 1.40 13.04 31.63
C ALA A 41 1.45 13.20 33.16
N PRO A 42 0.42 13.79 33.79
CA PRO A 42 0.30 13.85 35.24
C PRO A 42 0.22 12.45 35.88
N LYS A 43 0.69 12.30 37.14
CA LYS A 43 0.63 11.03 37.89
C LYS A 43 -0.80 10.43 37.95
N SER A 44 -1.83 11.27 37.96
CA SER A 44 -3.24 10.83 37.93
C SER A 44 -3.66 10.12 36.63
N ARG A 45 -2.93 10.34 35.53
CA ARG A 45 -3.20 9.76 34.19
C ARG A 45 -2.25 8.61 33.85
N LEU A 46 -1.34 8.25 34.76
CA LEU A 46 -0.34 7.20 34.52
C LEU A 46 -0.98 5.83 34.21
N ALA A 47 -2.12 5.53 34.83
CA ALA A 47 -2.89 4.32 34.55
C ALA A 47 -3.40 4.27 33.10
N VAL A 48 -3.83 5.43 32.57
CA VAL A 48 -4.29 5.57 31.17
C VAL A 48 -3.13 5.38 30.21
N VAL A 49 -1.97 5.97 30.50
CA VAL A 49 -0.75 5.80 29.69
C VAL A 49 -0.31 4.34 29.67
N LYS A 50 -0.29 3.65 30.82
CA LYS A 50 0.03 2.22 30.90
C LYS A 50 -0.95 1.36 30.11
N LYS A 51 -2.27 1.65 30.19
CA LYS A 51 -3.29 0.95 29.40
C LYS A 51 -3.08 1.15 27.91
N PHE A 52 -2.78 2.37 27.48
CA PHE A 52 -2.47 2.67 26.09
C PHE A 52 -1.22 1.92 25.61
N GLN A 53 -0.12 1.96 26.35
CA GLN A 53 1.12 1.22 26.03
C GLN A 53 0.87 -0.29 25.90
N LYS A 54 0.04 -0.86 26.78
CA LYS A 54 -0.36 -2.28 26.69
C LYS A 54 -1.14 -2.57 25.41
N ASN A 55 -2.06 -1.69 25.02
CA ASN A 55 -2.83 -1.85 23.78
C ASN A 55 -1.93 -1.72 22.54
N VAL A 56 -0.97 -0.79 22.54
CA VAL A 56 0.01 -0.67 21.45
C VAL A 56 0.82 -1.95 21.34
N LEU A 57 1.35 -2.46 22.46
CA LEU A 57 2.12 -3.70 22.45
C LEU A 57 1.28 -4.88 21.92
N LYS A 58 0.01 -4.97 22.33
CA LYS A 58 -0.93 -5.98 21.80
C LYS A 58 -1.08 -5.87 20.29
N ALA A 59 -1.27 -4.67 19.76
CA ALA A 59 -1.39 -4.44 18.31
C ALA A 59 -0.11 -4.82 17.55
N TYR A 60 1.07 -4.52 18.11
CA TYR A 60 2.34 -4.96 17.53
C TYR A 60 2.48 -6.48 17.49
N VAL A 61 2.10 -7.18 18.56
CA VAL A 61 2.12 -8.65 18.61
C VAL A 61 1.14 -9.24 17.62
N GLU A 62 -0.11 -8.76 17.57
CA GLU A 62 -1.13 -9.22 16.61
C GLU A 62 -0.70 -8.99 15.15
N CYS A 63 -0.09 -7.83 14.87
CA CYS A 63 0.47 -7.53 13.56
C CYS A 63 1.63 -8.46 13.22
N SER A 64 2.55 -8.70 14.17
CA SER A 64 3.69 -9.61 14.00
C SER A 64 3.25 -11.05 13.77
N GLN A 65 2.22 -11.54 14.49
CA GLN A 65 1.60 -12.85 14.26
C GLN A 65 1.04 -12.94 12.84
N THR A 66 0.33 -11.90 12.40
CA THR A 66 -0.24 -11.84 11.06
C THR A 66 0.86 -11.85 10.00
N LEU A 67 1.92 -11.07 10.19
CA LEU A 67 3.08 -11.05 9.31
C LEU A 67 3.79 -12.40 9.28
N GLN A 68 3.97 -13.06 10.43
CA GLN A 68 4.60 -14.36 10.52
C GLN A 68 3.80 -15.44 9.76
N LYS A 69 2.46 -15.45 9.91
CA LYS A 69 1.58 -16.34 9.15
C LYS A 69 1.63 -16.06 7.64
N LYS A 70 1.85 -14.80 7.25
CA LYS A 70 1.94 -14.36 5.85
C LYS A 70 3.36 -14.41 5.27
N MET A 71 4.38 -14.71 6.06
CA MET A 71 5.76 -14.83 5.58
C MET A 71 5.94 -16.05 4.68
N HIS A 72 6.84 -15.91 3.70
CA HIS A 72 7.14 -16.96 2.71
C HIS A 72 7.57 -18.29 3.33
N LEU A 73 8.13 -18.27 4.54
CA LEU A 73 8.65 -19.47 5.21
C LEU A 73 7.56 -20.39 5.75
N VAL A 74 6.35 -19.89 5.98
CA VAL A 74 5.23 -20.65 6.58
C VAL A 74 4.02 -20.71 5.64
N ASN A 75 3.88 -19.71 4.76
CA ASN A 75 2.76 -19.64 3.83
C ASN A 75 2.91 -20.67 2.69
N LEU A 76 2.02 -21.66 2.66
CA LEU A 76 2.04 -22.74 1.67
C LEU A 76 1.91 -22.24 0.22
N LEU A 77 1.06 -21.23 -0.04
CA LEU A 77 0.93 -20.64 -1.37
C LEU A 77 2.25 -20.00 -1.84
N LEU A 78 2.92 -19.24 -0.98
CA LEU A 78 4.21 -18.63 -1.33
C LEU A 78 5.33 -19.68 -1.48
N GLN A 79 5.31 -20.75 -0.68
CA GLN A 79 6.22 -21.88 -0.86
C GLN A 79 5.96 -22.59 -2.20
N SER A 80 4.71 -22.90 -2.52
CA SER A 80 4.33 -23.49 -3.81
C SER A 80 4.65 -22.58 -4.98
N ALA A 81 4.44 -21.26 -4.86
CA ALA A 81 4.86 -20.29 -5.85
C ALA A 81 6.40 -20.23 -6.02
N SER A 82 7.17 -20.46 -4.96
CA SER A 82 8.64 -20.51 -5.07
C SER A 82 9.16 -21.72 -5.84
N ALA A 83 8.41 -22.83 -5.84
CA ALA A 83 8.76 -24.04 -6.59
C ALA A 83 8.61 -23.85 -8.12
N ILE A 84 7.88 -22.82 -8.54
CA ILE A 84 7.72 -22.42 -9.94
C ILE A 84 9.05 -21.90 -10.51
N ASP A 85 9.95 -21.38 -9.68
CA ASP A 85 11.24 -20.89 -10.16
C ASP A 85 12.01 -22.01 -10.89
N SER A 86 12.48 -21.69 -12.09
CA SER A 86 13.31 -22.56 -12.92
C SER A 86 14.52 -23.14 -12.18
N VAL A 87 15.11 -22.41 -11.23
CA VAL A 87 16.25 -22.84 -10.42
C VAL A 87 15.83 -23.93 -9.42
N CYS A 88 14.61 -23.85 -8.91
CA CYS A 88 14.06 -24.81 -7.95
C CYS A 88 13.64 -26.13 -8.61
N ARG A 89 13.62 -26.24 -9.94
CA ARG A 89 13.07 -27.41 -10.68
C ARG A 89 13.63 -28.76 -10.24
N LYS A 90 14.91 -28.84 -9.86
CA LYS A 90 15.55 -30.09 -9.43
C LYS A 90 15.52 -30.32 -7.91
N HIS A 91 14.88 -29.43 -7.17
CA HIS A 91 14.80 -29.53 -5.72
C HIS A 91 13.78 -30.60 -5.32
N PRO A 92 14.08 -31.48 -4.33
CA PRO A 92 13.18 -32.57 -3.93
C PRO A 92 11.76 -32.12 -3.54
N LEU A 93 11.65 -30.93 -2.93
CA LEU A 93 10.34 -30.38 -2.52
C LEU A 93 9.51 -29.82 -3.66
N SER A 94 10.10 -29.53 -4.83
CA SER A 94 9.41 -28.87 -5.93
C SER A 94 8.28 -29.72 -6.50
N LEU A 95 8.45 -31.04 -6.49
CA LEU A 95 7.39 -31.97 -6.88
C LEU A 95 6.15 -31.82 -6.00
N THR A 96 6.33 -31.95 -4.68
CA THR A 96 5.23 -31.86 -3.72
C THR A 96 4.57 -30.49 -3.77
N LEU A 97 5.37 -29.42 -3.85
CA LEU A 97 4.90 -28.05 -3.84
C LEU A 97 4.15 -27.67 -5.12
N MET A 98 4.61 -28.13 -6.29
CA MET A 98 3.91 -27.89 -7.57
C MET A 98 2.63 -28.70 -7.66
N LYS A 99 2.61 -29.97 -7.23
CA LYS A 99 1.39 -30.78 -7.17
C LYS A 99 0.28 -30.17 -6.32
N GLY A 100 0.64 -29.44 -5.26
CA GLY A 100 -0.32 -28.73 -4.41
C GLY A 100 -0.84 -27.41 -4.99
N LEU A 101 -0.30 -26.89 -6.11
CA LEU A 101 -0.73 -25.61 -6.67
C LEU A 101 -2.20 -25.57 -7.11
N PRO A 102 -2.79 -26.58 -7.78
CA PRO A 102 -4.20 -26.56 -8.16
C PRO A 102 -5.14 -26.38 -6.96
N ASP A 103 -4.79 -26.98 -5.80
CA ASP A 103 -5.60 -26.89 -4.58
C ASP A 103 -5.58 -25.49 -3.96
N LEU A 104 -4.52 -24.74 -4.22
CA LEU A 104 -4.34 -23.37 -3.75
C LEU A 104 -4.89 -22.34 -4.74
N VAL A 105 -5.07 -22.73 -6.01
CA VAL A 105 -5.56 -21.89 -7.11
C VAL A 105 -6.79 -22.53 -7.76
N THR A 106 -7.83 -22.72 -6.94
CA THR A 106 -9.05 -23.50 -7.24
C THR A 106 -9.87 -22.99 -8.43
N ASN A 107 -9.63 -21.75 -8.88
CA ASN A 107 -10.38 -21.14 -9.96
C ASN A 107 -9.88 -21.51 -11.37
N VAL A 108 -8.80 -22.28 -11.47
CA VAL A 108 -8.07 -22.48 -12.74
C VAL A 108 -8.16 -23.91 -13.27
N SER A 109 -8.40 -24.90 -12.41
CA SER A 109 -8.41 -26.31 -12.80
C SER A 109 -9.66 -27.00 -12.31
N SER A 110 -10.26 -27.83 -13.16
CA SER A 110 -11.37 -28.68 -12.79
C SER A 110 -10.87 -29.92 -12.03
N VAL A 111 -11.73 -30.53 -11.20
CA VAL A 111 -11.38 -31.72 -10.41
C VAL A 111 -10.91 -32.89 -11.31
N GLY A 112 -11.44 -32.98 -12.53
CA GLY A 112 -11.08 -34.02 -13.51
C GLY A 112 -9.71 -33.87 -14.15
N GLU A 113 -9.03 -32.73 -14.00
CA GLU A 113 -7.72 -32.46 -14.60
C GLU A 113 -6.55 -32.71 -13.63
N ARG A 114 -6.83 -33.09 -12.37
CA ARG A 114 -5.79 -33.21 -11.33
C ARG A 114 -4.79 -34.32 -11.62
N ASP A 115 -5.24 -35.50 -12.04
CA ASP A 115 -4.33 -36.61 -12.34
C ASP A 115 -3.45 -36.30 -13.57
N ALA A 116 -4.03 -35.65 -14.57
CA ALA A 116 -3.32 -35.19 -15.76
C ALA A 116 -2.28 -34.10 -15.40
N TYR A 117 -2.65 -33.17 -14.52
CA TYR A 117 -1.74 -32.16 -13.99
C TYR A 117 -0.56 -32.79 -13.24
N ASP A 118 -0.85 -33.73 -12.33
CA ASP A 118 0.15 -34.44 -11.53
C ASP A 118 1.16 -35.18 -12.41
N PHE A 119 0.68 -35.84 -13.46
CA PHE A 119 1.54 -36.48 -14.45
C PHE A 119 2.40 -35.47 -15.21
N GLU A 120 1.82 -34.34 -15.60
CA GLU A 120 2.51 -33.28 -16.32
C GLU A 120 3.59 -32.59 -15.46
N VAL A 121 3.36 -32.41 -14.15
CA VAL A 121 4.37 -31.93 -13.20
C VAL A 121 5.57 -32.88 -13.16
N HIS A 122 5.34 -34.19 -13.04
CA HIS A 122 6.41 -35.18 -13.07
C HIS A 122 7.21 -35.10 -14.37
N LYS A 123 6.51 -35.02 -15.50
CA LYS A 123 7.13 -34.85 -16.82
C LYS A 123 7.97 -33.57 -16.90
N TYR A 124 7.47 -32.44 -16.39
CA TYR A 124 8.17 -31.16 -16.38
C TYR A 124 9.45 -31.19 -15.54
N LEU A 125 9.41 -31.79 -14.35
CA LEU A 125 10.58 -31.86 -13.45
C LEU A 125 11.65 -32.81 -14.00
N ALA A 126 11.24 -33.91 -14.64
CA ALA A 126 12.14 -34.88 -15.27
C ALA A 126 12.67 -34.44 -16.65
N ALA A 127 12.02 -33.49 -17.32
CA ALA A 127 12.39 -33.09 -18.67
C ALA A 127 13.82 -32.52 -18.76
N SER A 128 14.49 -32.75 -19.88
CA SER A 128 15.77 -32.10 -20.19
C SER A 128 15.54 -30.73 -20.84
N LEU A 129 15.15 -29.75 -20.02
CA LEU A 129 15.03 -28.35 -20.44
C LEU A 129 16.39 -27.64 -20.31
N ARG A 130 16.57 -26.57 -21.10
CA ARG A 130 17.77 -25.70 -20.99
C ARG A 130 17.97 -25.22 -19.55
N GLN A 131 19.19 -24.89 -19.17
CA GLN A 131 19.43 -24.23 -17.89
C GLN A 131 18.88 -22.78 -17.96
N PRO A 132 18.28 -22.26 -16.88
CA PRO A 132 17.91 -20.86 -16.82
C PRO A 132 19.16 -19.97 -16.94
N GLN A 133 19.05 -18.89 -17.72
CA GLN A 133 20.15 -17.93 -17.81
C GLN A 133 20.25 -17.15 -16.49
N GLN A 134 21.45 -16.74 -16.10
CA GLN A 134 21.65 -15.99 -14.87
C GLN A 134 20.84 -14.68 -14.93
N LYS A 135 19.95 -14.47 -13.96
CA LYS A 135 19.00 -13.33 -13.87
C LYS A 135 17.87 -13.33 -14.90
N GLU A 136 17.56 -14.46 -15.55
CA GLU A 136 16.34 -14.55 -16.37
C GLU A 136 15.09 -14.42 -15.49
N PRO A 137 14.18 -13.48 -15.79
CA PRO A 137 12.91 -13.37 -15.08
C PRO A 137 12.07 -14.65 -15.21
N VAL A 138 11.40 -15.04 -14.12
CA VAL A 138 10.62 -16.30 -14.02
C VAL A 138 9.47 -16.32 -15.03
N ASP A 139 8.82 -15.19 -15.30
CA ASP A 139 7.79 -15.04 -16.34
C ASP A 139 8.33 -15.33 -17.74
N ASN A 140 9.49 -14.77 -18.10
CA ASN A 140 10.11 -15.01 -19.41
C ASN A 140 10.46 -16.49 -19.61
N TRP A 141 10.91 -17.17 -18.55
CA TRP A 141 11.14 -18.61 -18.56
C TRP A 141 9.83 -19.36 -18.88
N TRP A 142 8.78 -19.11 -18.12
CA TRP A 142 7.51 -19.82 -18.26
C TRP A 142 6.77 -19.51 -19.56
N MET A 143 6.93 -18.32 -20.12
CA MET A 143 6.41 -18.02 -21.46
C MET A 143 7.04 -18.89 -22.54
N LYS A 144 8.35 -19.18 -22.45
CA LYS A 144 9.02 -20.11 -23.38
C LYS A 144 8.53 -21.55 -23.18
N VAL A 145 8.38 -21.98 -21.93
CA VAL A 145 7.82 -23.32 -21.59
C VAL A 145 6.40 -23.45 -22.14
N LYS A 146 5.55 -22.43 -21.94
CA LYS A 146 4.18 -22.39 -22.48
C LYS A 146 4.16 -22.46 -24.01
N ASN A 147 5.04 -21.71 -24.68
CA ASN A 147 5.14 -21.70 -26.14
C ASN A 147 5.59 -23.04 -26.72
N SER A 148 6.32 -23.86 -25.96
CA SER A 148 6.70 -25.23 -26.37
C SER A 148 5.51 -26.18 -26.45
N ARG A 149 4.38 -25.84 -25.83
CA ARG A 149 3.16 -26.66 -25.70
C ARG A 149 3.36 -28.05 -25.09
N GLN A 150 4.53 -28.32 -24.50
CA GLN A 150 4.85 -29.63 -23.89
C GLN A 150 4.16 -29.86 -22.55
N PHE A 151 3.79 -28.76 -21.87
CA PHE A 151 3.22 -28.73 -20.52
C PHE A 151 2.06 -27.70 -20.46
N PRO A 152 0.90 -27.97 -21.08
CA PRO A 152 -0.21 -27.03 -21.11
C PRO A 152 -0.85 -26.75 -19.74
N LEU A 153 -1.10 -27.78 -18.90
CA LEU A 153 -1.79 -27.62 -17.62
C LEU A 153 -0.90 -26.90 -16.60
N VAL A 154 0.37 -27.32 -16.51
CA VAL A 154 1.37 -26.70 -15.63
C VAL A 154 1.61 -25.25 -16.04
N SER A 155 1.79 -24.98 -17.34
CA SER A 155 2.01 -23.61 -17.81
C SER A 155 0.82 -22.69 -17.53
N ASN A 156 -0.41 -23.20 -17.62
CA ASN A 156 -1.61 -22.40 -17.35
C ASN A 156 -1.70 -22.01 -15.87
N ILE A 157 -1.57 -22.97 -14.95
CA ILE A 157 -1.59 -22.67 -13.51
C ILE A 157 -0.45 -21.72 -13.13
N VAL A 158 0.75 -21.98 -13.64
CA VAL A 158 1.89 -21.10 -13.36
C VAL A 158 1.65 -19.68 -13.87
N CYS A 159 1.13 -19.51 -15.09
CA CYS A 159 0.81 -18.18 -15.60
C CYS A 159 -0.16 -17.44 -14.68
N VAL A 160 -1.19 -18.13 -14.15
CA VAL A 160 -2.14 -17.51 -13.21
C VAL A 160 -1.47 -17.13 -11.89
N VAL A 161 -0.60 -17.97 -11.34
CA VAL A 161 0.13 -17.62 -10.13
C VAL A 161 1.04 -16.40 -10.37
N LEU A 162 1.71 -16.35 -11.53
CA LEU A 162 2.61 -15.26 -11.86
C LEU A 162 1.86 -13.96 -12.14
N THR A 163 0.63 -13.96 -12.65
CA THR A 163 -0.11 -12.70 -12.88
C THR A 163 -0.31 -11.88 -11.60
N CYS A 164 -0.43 -12.52 -10.43
CA CYS A 164 -0.49 -11.85 -9.14
C CYS A 164 0.78 -11.03 -8.83
N PHE A 165 1.94 -11.45 -9.34
CA PHE A 165 3.23 -10.81 -9.09
C PHE A 165 3.68 -9.87 -10.22
N HIS A 166 3.02 -9.91 -11.37
CA HIS A 166 3.30 -9.07 -12.54
C HIS A 166 2.27 -7.94 -12.73
N GLY A 167 1.39 -7.74 -11.75
CA GLY A 167 0.54 -6.56 -11.66
C GLY A 167 1.34 -5.26 -11.50
N PRO A 168 0.68 -4.09 -11.59
CA PRO A 168 1.33 -2.79 -11.37
C PRO A 168 2.17 -2.82 -10.09
N LYS A 169 3.47 -2.48 -10.17
CA LYS A 169 4.46 -2.58 -9.07
C LYS A 169 3.90 -1.96 -7.78
N VAL A 170 3.29 -2.80 -6.95
CA VAL A 170 2.47 -2.36 -5.81
C VAL A 170 3.31 -1.61 -4.77
N GLU A 171 4.60 -1.94 -4.69
CA GLU A 171 5.57 -1.34 -3.77
C GLU A 171 5.84 0.15 -4.07
N SER A 172 5.87 0.53 -5.36
CA SER A 172 5.93 1.94 -5.76
C SER A 172 4.63 2.66 -5.39
N SER A 173 3.49 1.97 -5.46
CA SER A 173 2.20 2.54 -5.15
C SER A 173 2.05 2.82 -3.66
N PHE A 174 2.51 1.94 -2.77
CA PHE A 174 2.49 2.19 -1.32
C PHE A 174 3.44 3.31 -0.88
N SER A 175 4.64 3.37 -1.46
CA SER A 175 5.60 4.45 -1.15
C SER A 175 5.09 5.81 -1.62
N ILE A 176 4.48 5.88 -2.81
CA ILE A 176 3.90 7.13 -3.31
C ILE A 176 2.57 7.46 -2.63
N ALA A 177 1.74 6.46 -2.31
CA ALA A 177 0.52 6.68 -1.50
C ALA A 177 0.86 7.20 -0.11
N ASN A 178 1.92 6.69 0.53
CA ASN A 178 2.43 7.25 1.77
C ASN A 178 2.81 8.73 1.56
N LEU A 179 3.53 9.09 0.49
CA LEU A 179 3.83 10.50 0.18
C LEU A 179 2.58 11.36 -0.11
N VAL A 180 1.52 10.80 -0.68
CA VAL A 180 0.23 11.49 -0.90
C VAL A 180 -0.52 11.69 0.42
N VAL A 181 -0.46 10.72 1.33
CA VAL A 181 -1.17 10.74 2.62
C VAL A 181 -0.40 11.53 3.70
N THR A 182 0.93 11.48 3.70
CA THR A 182 1.76 12.04 4.78
C THR A 182 2.39 13.39 4.47
N SER A 183 2.38 13.88 3.23
CA SER A 183 2.94 15.22 2.95
C SER A 183 1.87 16.30 3.07
N GLU A 184 2.16 17.33 3.86
CA GLU A 184 1.38 18.58 3.90
C GLU A 184 1.37 19.30 2.53
N THR A 185 2.19 18.85 1.56
CA THR A 185 2.49 19.54 0.30
C THR A 185 2.04 18.82 -0.97
N ASN A 186 1.70 17.52 -0.97
CA ASN A 186 1.17 16.88 -2.18
C ASN A 186 -0.30 17.24 -2.38
N ARG A 187 -0.58 18.00 -3.45
CA ARG A 187 -1.94 18.36 -3.89
C ARG A 187 -2.62 17.29 -4.74
N LEU A 188 -2.00 16.13 -4.91
CA LEU A 188 -2.56 15.05 -5.73
C LEU A 188 -3.65 14.33 -4.93
N SER A 189 -4.86 14.28 -5.48
CA SER A 189 -5.93 13.46 -4.93
C SER A 189 -5.66 11.97 -5.20
N ILE A 190 -6.30 11.09 -4.44
CA ILE A 190 -6.18 9.64 -4.60
C ILE A 190 -6.63 9.23 -6.02
N GLU A 191 -7.69 9.85 -6.54
CA GLU A 191 -8.23 9.60 -7.88
C GLU A 191 -7.23 10.01 -8.97
N SER A 192 -6.56 11.15 -8.79
CA SER A 192 -5.53 11.62 -9.74
C SER A 192 -4.33 10.68 -9.75
N PHE A 193 -3.95 10.17 -8.58
CA PHE A 193 -2.86 9.20 -8.46
C PHE A 193 -3.20 7.87 -9.14
N ASP A 194 -4.40 7.33 -8.91
CA ASP A 194 -4.87 6.08 -9.51
C ASP A 194 -4.91 6.17 -11.04
N ALA A 195 -5.41 7.28 -11.59
CA ALA A 195 -5.42 7.53 -13.02
C ALA A 195 -4.00 7.58 -13.61
N ILE A 196 -3.06 8.26 -12.95
CA ILE A 196 -1.65 8.34 -13.39
C ILE A 196 -0.99 6.95 -13.37
N GLN A 197 -1.24 6.15 -12.33
CA GLN A 197 -0.70 4.79 -12.27
C GLN A 197 -1.26 3.94 -13.41
N THR A 198 -2.57 3.98 -13.65
CA THR A 198 -3.22 3.22 -14.74
C THR A 198 -2.56 3.50 -16.09
N VAL A 199 -2.45 4.78 -16.47
CA VAL A 199 -1.81 5.19 -17.74
C VAL A 199 -0.32 4.79 -17.79
N LYS A 200 0.41 4.95 -16.68
CA LYS A 200 1.82 4.57 -16.60
C LYS A 200 2.01 3.07 -16.86
N TYR A 201 1.18 2.23 -16.26
CA TYR A 201 1.31 0.78 -16.41
C TYR A 201 0.83 0.29 -17.78
N GLU A 202 -0.14 0.96 -18.40
CA GLU A 202 -0.53 0.73 -19.79
C GLU A 202 0.63 1.00 -20.76
N PHE A 203 1.37 2.09 -20.57
CA PHE A 203 2.57 2.36 -21.38
C PHE A 203 3.68 1.33 -21.14
N MET A 204 3.86 0.89 -19.89
CA MET A 204 4.85 -0.14 -19.54
C MET A 204 4.50 -1.51 -20.13
N SER A 205 3.22 -1.89 -20.15
CA SER A 205 2.78 -3.19 -20.67
C SER A 205 2.98 -3.27 -22.19
N GLU A 206 2.68 -2.19 -22.91
CA GLU A 206 2.89 -2.10 -24.36
C GLU A 206 4.35 -1.89 -24.76
N LYS A 207 5.24 -1.59 -23.80
CA LYS A 207 6.65 -1.19 -24.04
C LYS A 207 6.77 -0.03 -25.03
N LYS A 208 5.77 0.86 -25.07
CA LYS A 208 5.74 2.05 -25.92
C LYS A 208 5.77 3.29 -25.06
N SER A 209 6.46 4.33 -25.52
CA SER A 209 6.30 5.65 -24.91
C SER A 209 4.93 6.24 -25.26
N ALA A 210 4.44 7.19 -24.46
CA ALA A 210 3.21 7.94 -24.77
C ALA A 210 3.26 8.52 -26.20
N VAL A 211 4.43 9.03 -26.59
CA VAL A 211 4.66 9.59 -27.93
C VAL A 211 4.48 8.53 -29.01
N GLN A 212 4.97 7.30 -28.80
CA GLN A 212 4.83 6.19 -29.74
C GLN A 212 3.41 5.63 -29.78
N LEU A 213 2.73 5.56 -28.64
CA LEU A 213 1.39 5.02 -28.51
C LEU A 213 0.34 5.94 -29.15
N TYR A 214 0.53 7.25 -29.03
CA TYR A 214 -0.29 8.26 -29.71
C TYR A 214 0.30 8.75 -31.05
N LYS A 215 1.39 8.12 -31.54
CA LYS A 215 1.97 8.48 -32.84
C LYS A 215 1.03 8.01 -33.94
N LYS A 216 0.46 8.96 -34.67
CA LYS A 216 -0.24 8.69 -35.93
C LYS A 216 0.77 8.22 -36.99
N LYS A 217 0.41 7.19 -37.76
CA LYS A 217 1.21 6.71 -38.90
C LYS A 217 1.17 7.73 -40.04
N GLU A 218 0.01 8.32 -40.30
CA GLU A 218 -0.17 9.50 -41.17
C GLU A 218 -1.01 10.55 -40.44
N TYR A 219 -0.41 11.71 -40.14
CA TYR A 219 -1.04 12.78 -39.35
C TYR A 219 -2.40 13.24 -39.88
N LEU A 220 -2.53 13.29 -41.22
CA LEU A 220 -3.70 13.78 -41.94
C LEU A 220 -4.79 12.72 -42.17
N LYS A 221 -4.44 11.43 -42.23
CA LYS A 221 -5.38 10.36 -42.62
C LYS A 221 -5.81 9.47 -41.45
N ASP A 222 -5.02 9.39 -40.38
CA ASP A 222 -5.39 8.58 -39.23
C ASP A 222 -6.58 9.21 -38.48
N LYS A 223 -7.62 8.39 -38.36
CA LYS A 223 -8.86 8.72 -37.66
C LYS A 223 -8.56 9.06 -36.21
N VAL A 224 -8.94 10.26 -35.80
CA VAL A 224 -8.87 10.68 -34.40
C VAL A 224 -9.83 9.83 -33.59
N ASP A 225 -9.37 9.30 -32.45
CA ASP A 225 -10.26 8.64 -31.50
C ASP A 225 -11.21 9.68 -30.88
N ARG A 226 -12.47 9.64 -31.33
CA ARG A 226 -13.52 10.54 -30.86
C ARG A 226 -13.81 10.35 -29.37
N ASN A 227 -13.61 9.15 -28.82
CA ASN A 227 -13.85 8.88 -27.40
C ASN A 227 -12.76 9.52 -26.55
N LEU A 228 -11.50 9.38 -26.97
CA LEU A 228 -10.37 10.06 -26.32
C LEU A 228 -10.57 11.58 -26.29
N CYS A 229 -10.94 12.20 -27.42
CA CYS A 229 -11.21 13.64 -27.47
C CYS A 229 -12.36 14.06 -26.56
N LYS A 230 -13.45 13.28 -26.52
CA LYS A 230 -14.58 13.54 -25.60
C LYS A 230 -14.12 13.49 -24.15
N ASN A 231 -13.33 12.48 -23.78
CA ASN A 231 -12.82 12.28 -22.43
C ASN A 231 -11.84 13.39 -22.01
N MET A 232 -10.94 13.83 -22.89
CA MET A 232 -10.05 14.95 -22.61
C MET A 232 -10.82 16.26 -22.41
N ASN A 233 -11.84 16.50 -23.24
CA ASN A 233 -12.67 17.69 -23.14
C ASN A 233 -13.54 17.69 -21.86
N SER A 234 -14.11 16.55 -21.49
CA SER A 234 -14.88 16.44 -20.24
C SER A 234 -13.98 16.60 -19.01
N ALA A 235 -12.81 15.96 -19.00
CA ALA A 235 -11.83 16.09 -17.92
C ALA A 235 -11.38 17.55 -17.74
N SER A 236 -11.09 18.27 -18.84
CA SER A 236 -10.72 19.69 -18.77
C SER A 236 -11.83 20.56 -18.20
N ARG A 237 -13.09 20.34 -18.59
CA ARG A 237 -14.24 21.07 -18.03
C ARG A 237 -14.42 20.80 -16.55
N ASN A 238 -14.33 19.54 -16.14
CA ASN A 238 -14.48 19.12 -14.75
C ASN A 238 -13.38 19.73 -13.87
N TYR A 239 -12.12 19.69 -14.32
CA TYR A 239 -11.02 20.33 -13.62
C TYR A 239 -11.22 21.84 -13.44
N ARG A 240 -11.66 22.55 -14.50
CA ARG A 240 -11.97 23.99 -14.41
C ARG A 240 -13.09 24.26 -13.41
N ALA A 241 -14.14 23.45 -13.41
CA ALA A 241 -15.25 23.57 -12.46
C ALA A 241 -14.78 23.33 -11.00
N GLU A 242 -13.90 22.36 -10.77
CA GLU A 242 -13.35 22.06 -9.45
C GLU A 242 -12.41 23.17 -8.93
N VAL A 243 -11.57 23.73 -9.80
CA VAL A 243 -10.72 24.88 -9.45
C VAL A 243 -11.57 26.10 -9.08
N LEU A 244 -12.64 26.35 -9.85
CA LEU A 244 -13.60 27.43 -9.56
C LEU A 244 -14.33 27.20 -8.22
N SER A 245 -14.80 25.98 -7.96
CA SER A 245 -15.51 25.66 -6.71
C SER A 245 -14.60 25.77 -5.48
N LYS A 246 -13.33 25.31 -5.57
CA LYS A 246 -12.32 25.48 -4.53
C LYS A 246 -12.01 26.95 -4.24
N LYS A 247 -11.93 27.78 -5.28
CA LYS A 247 -11.73 29.24 -5.13
C LYS A 247 -12.90 29.88 -4.38
N ILE A 248 -14.13 29.55 -4.77
CA ILE A 248 -15.35 30.03 -4.11
C ILE A 248 -15.41 29.59 -2.64
N PHE A 249 -14.98 28.37 -2.32
CA PHE A 249 -14.94 27.86 -0.95
C PHE A 249 -13.91 28.62 -0.08
N CYS A 250 -12.69 28.84 -0.57
CA CYS A 250 -11.67 29.64 0.12
C CYS A 250 -12.13 31.09 0.39
N ASP A 251 -12.78 31.70 -0.60
CA ASP A 251 -13.29 33.07 -0.47
C ASP A 251 -14.42 33.15 0.58
N LYS A 252 -15.32 32.14 0.64
CA LYS A 252 -16.34 32.05 1.69
C LYS A 252 -15.73 31.82 3.08
N GLN A 253 -14.73 30.96 3.21
CA GLN A 253 -14.10 30.65 4.50
C GLN A 253 -13.31 31.85 5.06
N SER A 254 -12.60 32.59 4.20
CA SER A 254 -11.90 33.82 4.58
C SER A 254 -12.85 34.95 4.98
N SER A 255 -14.01 35.08 4.32
CA SER A 255 -15.05 36.04 4.71
C SER A 255 -15.67 35.74 6.08
N THR A 256 -15.82 34.46 6.42
CA THR A 256 -16.41 34.02 7.70
C THR A 256 -15.42 34.21 8.85
N ARG A 257 -14.11 33.95 8.62
CA ARG A 257 -13.04 34.27 9.57
C ARG A 257 -12.97 35.77 9.89
N LYS A 258 -13.01 36.65 8.88
CA LYS A 258 -13.03 38.11 9.08
C LYS A 258 -14.25 38.58 9.90
N LYS A 259 -15.40 37.92 9.74
CA LYS A 259 -16.64 38.22 10.50
C LYS A 259 -16.61 37.70 11.95
N LEU A 260 -15.85 36.65 12.22
CA LEU A 260 -15.60 36.12 13.57
C LEU A 260 -14.60 37.00 14.34
N GLU A 261 -13.52 37.43 13.69
CA GLU A 261 -12.52 38.34 14.27
C GLU A 261 -13.14 39.70 14.67
N SER A 262 -14.04 40.25 13.85
CA SER A 262 -14.73 41.50 14.18
C SER A 262 -15.68 41.38 15.38
N LYS A 263 -16.33 40.23 15.56
CA LYS A 263 -17.20 39.95 16.71
C LYS A 263 -16.40 39.75 18.00
N GLU A 264 -15.25 39.09 17.93
CA GLU A 264 -14.37 38.88 19.09
C GLU A 264 -13.71 40.19 19.55
N ALA A 265 -13.31 41.05 18.61
CA ALA A 265 -12.81 42.39 18.90
C ALA A 265 -13.87 43.28 19.58
N ALA A 266 -15.11 43.28 19.07
CA ALA A 266 -16.23 44.02 19.68
C ALA A 266 -16.54 43.53 21.11
N ASN A 267 -16.51 42.21 21.35
CA ASN A 267 -16.72 41.63 22.68
C ASN A 267 -15.61 42.02 23.67
N LYS A 268 -14.34 42.08 23.23
CA LYS A 268 -13.23 42.54 24.08
C LYS A 268 -13.35 44.01 24.48
N ILE A 269 -13.83 44.87 23.57
CA ILE A 269 -14.07 46.29 23.85
C ILE A 269 -15.22 46.44 24.86
N SER A 270 -16.34 45.72 24.65
CA SER A 270 -17.48 45.72 25.57
C SER A 270 -17.10 45.23 26.98
N ALA A 271 -16.31 44.16 27.09
CA ALA A 271 -15.83 43.65 28.38
C ALA A 271 -14.92 44.65 29.12
N LYS A 272 -14.07 45.40 28.39
CA LYS A 272 -13.24 46.46 28.98
C LYS A 272 -14.08 47.62 29.49
N ALA A 273 -15.10 48.04 28.74
CA ALA A 273 -16.02 49.10 29.15
C ALA A 273 -16.81 48.71 30.41
N ALA A 274 -17.34 47.48 30.46
CA ALA A 274 -18.04 46.96 31.63
C ALA A 274 -17.14 46.89 32.87
N LYS A 275 -15.88 46.45 32.71
CA LYS A 275 -14.91 46.42 33.81
C LYS A 275 -14.54 47.81 34.33
N LEU A 276 -14.43 48.79 33.43
CA LEU A 276 -14.18 50.19 33.79
C LEU A 276 -15.37 50.78 34.57
N GLN A 277 -16.60 50.59 34.09
CA GLN A 277 -17.80 51.05 34.81
C GLN A 277 -17.92 50.41 36.20
N ARG A 278 -17.61 49.12 36.33
CA ARG A 278 -17.61 48.43 37.63
C ARG A 278 -16.58 49.01 38.60
N ASN A 279 -15.38 49.33 38.11
CA ASN A 279 -14.34 49.98 38.91
C ASN A 279 -14.71 51.41 39.32
N ILE A 280 -15.37 52.18 38.44
CA ILE A 280 -15.87 53.52 38.77
C ILE A 280 -16.95 53.43 39.85
N HIS A 281 -17.88 52.48 39.73
CA HIS A 281 -18.91 52.24 40.74
C HIS A 281 -18.30 51.84 42.10
N LEU A 282 -17.34 50.91 42.11
CA LEU A 282 -16.63 50.50 43.33
C LEU A 282 -15.87 51.67 43.98
N LYS A 283 -15.26 52.57 43.19
CA LYS A 283 -14.63 53.78 43.73
C LYS A 283 -15.65 54.75 44.35
N LYS A 284 -16.81 54.94 43.73
CA LYS A 284 -17.90 55.76 44.30
C LYS A 284 -18.42 55.19 45.62
N MET A 285 -18.59 53.87 45.70
CA MET A 285 -19.02 53.19 46.93
C MET A 285 -18.00 53.34 48.06
N ARG A 286 -16.70 53.39 47.74
CA ARG A 286 -15.62 53.60 48.72
C ARG A 286 -15.43 55.06 49.15
N SER A 287 -15.92 56.03 48.39
CA SER A 287 -15.88 57.45 48.75
C SER A 287 -17.10 57.91 49.57
N GLN A 288 -18.05 57.01 49.83
CA GLN A 288 -19.27 57.28 50.60
C GLN A 288 -19.32 56.50 51.93
N ALA A 289 -18.23 55.84 52.30
CA ALA A 289 -17.98 55.23 53.61
C ALA A 289 -16.83 56.00 54.28
#